data_AF-A0AAV5JDY5-F1
#
_entry.id   AF-A0AAV5JDY5-F1
#
_cell.length_a   1.000
_cell.length_b   1.000
_cell.length_c   1.000
_cell.angle_alpha   90.00
_cell.angle_beta   90.00
_cell.angle_gamma   90.00
#
_symmetry.space_group_name_H-M   'P 1'
#
loop_
_entity.id
_entity.type
_entity.pdbx_description
1 polymer ?
#
loop_
_entity_poly.entity_id
_entity_poly.type
_entity_poly.pdbx_seq_one_letter_code
_entity_poly.pdbx_strand_id
1 'polypeptide(L)'
;MAYDIYISLIFWFGDLNYRLYLEDNLARDLIKKQDWKALQQFDQLRREQEDGGVFQGWKEGNIKFAPTYKYSSSNCNRYSGGLPSRAGEKQRTPAWCDRILWYGKGVKQLSYLRSESKFSDHRPVSALFSTQIEVIKSTNPRFANMETFFPNIMTPESTGTSKNDKEAKSTLQSLILKDLEESPNTGEYCKTR
;
A
#
# COMPACT_ATOMS: atom_id res chain seq x y z
N MET A 1 -33.06 -16.50 11.52
CA MET A 1 -32.52 -15.13 11.63
C MET A 1 -31.05 -15.22 11.28
N ALA A 2 -30.71 -14.99 10.01
CA ALA A 2 -29.32 -14.95 9.58
C ALA A 2 -28.69 -13.70 10.21
N TYR A 3 -27.55 -13.85 10.88
CA TYR A 3 -26.76 -12.70 11.26
C TYR A 3 -26.19 -12.14 9.96
N ASP A 4 -26.80 -11.08 9.45
CA ASP A 4 -26.15 -10.25 8.44
C ASP A 4 -24.89 -9.69 9.11
N ILE A 5 -23.76 -10.31 8.80
CA ILE A 5 -22.45 -9.76 9.14
C ILE A 5 -22.40 -8.44 8.37
N TYR A 6 -22.68 -7.33 9.05
CA TYR A 6 -22.50 -5.98 8.52
C TYR A 6 -21.00 -5.79 8.26
N ILE A 7 -20.52 -6.22 7.10
CA ILE A 7 -19.19 -5.88 6.62
C ILE A 7 -19.22 -4.38 6.30
N SER A 8 -18.89 -3.56 7.29
CA SER A 8 -18.86 -2.10 7.17
C SER A 8 -17.61 -1.59 6.47
N LEU A 9 -16.58 -2.43 6.35
CA LEU A 9 -15.26 -2.10 5.83
C LEU A 9 -14.56 -3.31 5.19
N ILE A 10 -14.13 -3.15 3.94
CA ILE A 10 -13.34 -4.15 3.20
C ILE A 10 -12.04 -3.51 2.74
N PHE A 11 -10.94 -4.24 2.91
CA PHE A 11 -9.65 -3.94 2.30
C PHE A 11 -9.38 -4.97 1.20
N TRP A 12 -8.98 -4.51 0.02
CA TRP A 12 -8.64 -5.36 -1.11
C TRP A 12 -7.25 -4.98 -1.60
N PHE A 13 -6.32 -5.92 -1.61
CA PHE A 13 -4.94 -5.64 -1.95
C PHE A 13 -4.22 -6.84 -2.56
N GLY A 14 -3.15 -6.55 -3.28
CA GLY A 14 -2.28 -7.55 -3.91
C GLY A 14 -1.74 -7.07 -5.25
N ASP A 15 -1.15 -8.00 -6.00
CA ASP A 15 -0.78 -7.80 -7.40
C ASP A 15 -2.06 -7.90 -8.26
N LEU A 16 -2.66 -6.74 -8.57
CA LEU A 16 -3.81 -6.63 -9.46
C LEU A 16 -3.41 -6.65 -10.94
N ASN A 17 -2.11 -6.56 -11.22
CA ASN A 17 -1.52 -6.68 -12.55
C ASN A 17 -1.98 -5.67 -13.61
N TYR A 18 -2.63 -4.57 -13.21
CA TYR A 18 -2.95 -3.46 -14.10
C TYR A 18 -1.68 -2.76 -14.59
N ARG A 19 -1.66 -2.42 -15.88
CA ARG A 19 -0.51 -1.85 -16.59
C ARG A 19 -0.75 -0.40 -16.98
N LEU A 20 0.24 0.20 -17.63
CA LEU A 20 0.10 1.53 -18.22
C LEU A 20 -0.31 1.43 -19.70
N TYR A 21 -1.30 2.20 -20.11
CA TYR A 21 -1.59 2.48 -21.52
C TYR A 21 -0.63 3.55 -22.06
N LEU A 22 0.67 3.27 -22.02
CA LEU A 22 1.73 4.18 -22.43
C LEU A 22 2.92 3.41 -23.02
N GLU A 23 3.51 3.95 -24.08
CA GLU A 23 4.74 3.43 -24.68
C GLU A 23 5.90 3.41 -23.67
N ASP A 24 6.71 2.35 -23.70
CA ASP A 24 7.77 2.10 -22.71
C ASP A 24 8.77 3.25 -22.59
N ASN A 25 9.20 3.83 -23.73
CA ASN A 25 10.13 4.96 -23.75
C ASN A 25 9.55 6.19 -23.04
N LEU A 26 8.29 6.53 -23.32
CA LEU A 26 7.61 7.66 -22.71
C LEU A 26 7.39 7.44 -21.21
N ALA A 27 6.98 6.23 -20.82
CA ALA A 27 6.83 5.85 -19.42
C ALA A 27 8.16 6.02 -18.68
N ARG A 28 9.28 5.53 -19.24
CA ARG A 28 10.61 5.68 -18.66
C ARG A 28 11.05 7.14 -18.55
N ASP A 29 10.70 7.99 -19.51
CA ASP A 29 11.04 9.41 -19.44
C ASP A 29 10.27 10.13 -18.34
N LEU A 30 8.98 9.82 -18.14
CA LEU A 30 8.21 10.33 -17.00
C LEU A 30 8.77 9.81 -15.67
N ILE A 31 9.20 8.54 -15.61
CA ILE A 31 9.82 7.95 -14.43
C ILE A 31 11.15 8.64 -14.09
N LYS A 32 12.00 8.92 -15.08
CA LYS A 32 13.25 9.67 -14.87
C LYS A 32 12.99 11.07 -14.31
N LYS A 33 11.91 11.72 -14.77
CA LYS A 33 11.46 13.04 -14.27
C LYS A 33 10.73 12.96 -12.92
N GLN A 34 10.45 11.75 -12.44
CA GLN A 34 9.63 11.50 -11.24
C GLN A 34 8.23 12.12 -11.32
N ASP A 35 7.69 12.27 -12.53
CA ASP A 35 6.36 12.83 -12.74
C ASP A 35 5.28 11.75 -12.60
N TRP A 36 5.04 11.34 -11.36
CA TRP A 36 4.05 10.31 -11.04
C TRP A 36 2.63 10.74 -11.39
N LYS A 37 2.34 12.04 -11.33
CA LYS A 37 1.00 12.56 -11.61
C LYS A 37 0.65 12.42 -13.08
N ALA A 38 1.58 12.77 -13.97
CA ALA A 38 1.42 12.55 -15.41
C ALA A 38 1.37 11.07 -15.74
N LEU A 39 2.25 10.25 -15.14
CA LEU A 39 2.29 8.81 -15.41
C LEU A 39 0.98 8.10 -15.00
N GLN A 40 0.36 8.51 -13.89
CA GLN A 40 -0.93 7.98 -13.42
C GLN A 40 -2.09 8.25 -14.37
N GLN A 41 -2.00 9.20 -15.30
CA GLN A 41 -3.05 9.43 -16.32
C GLN A 41 -3.19 8.24 -17.29
N PHE A 42 -2.17 7.40 -17.35
CA PHE A 42 -2.12 6.23 -18.22
C PHE A 42 -2.34 4.92 -17.44
N ASP A 43 -2.63 4.98 -16.13
CA ASP A 43 -2.87 3.79 -15.30
C ASP A 43 -4.21 3.13 -15.65
N GLN A 44 -4.16 1.83 -15.99
CA GLN A 44 -5.36 1.08 -16.37
C GLN A 44 -6.38 1.01 -15.24
N LEU A 45 -5.96 0.72 -14.00
CA LEU A 45 -6.89 0.60 -12.88
C LEU A 45 -7.63 1.92 -12.64
N ARG A 46 -6.92 3.05 -12.65
CA ARG A 46 -7.55 4.36 -12.53
C ARG A 46 -8.60 4.60 -13.61
N ARG A 47 -8.28 4.29 -14.86
CA ARG A 47 -9.23 4.46 -15.97
C ARG A 47 -10.47 3.58 -15.77
N GLU A 48 -10.29 2.31 -15.43
CA GLU A 48 -11.41 1.38 -15.18
C GLU A 48 -12.31 1.86 -14.02
N GLN A 49 -11.72 2.47 -12.98
CA GLN A 49 -12.49 3.08 -11.89
C GLN A 49 -13.23 4.35 -12.32
N GLU A 50 -12.62 5.19 -13.15
CA GLU A 50 -13.22 6.43 -13.67
C GLU A 50 -14.37 6.14 -14.66
N ASP A 51 -14.21 5.11 -15.49
CA ASP A 51 -15.21 4.66 -16.47
C ASP A 51 -16.38 3.91 -15.81
N GLY A 52 -16.35 3.71 -14.49
CA GLY A 52 -17.41 3.03 -13.73
C GLY A 52 -17.43 1.52 -13.93
N GLY A 53 -16.32 0.93 -14.38
CA GLY A 53 -16.15 -0.50 -14.58
C GLY A 53 -15.86 -1.23 -13.27
N VAL A 54 -14.63 -1.75 -13.15
CA VAL A 54 -14.21 -2.57 -11.99
C VAL A 54 -13.96 -1.67 -10.78
N PHE A 55 -14.22 -2.20 -9.57
CA PHE A 55 -14.01 -1.49 -8.30
C PHE A 55 -14.83 -0.21 -8.13
N GLN A 56 -16.04 -0.15 -8.68
CA GLN A 56 -16.97 0.96 -8.44
C GLN A 56 -17.24 1.16 -6.93
N GLY A 57 -17.09 2.40 -6.45
CA GLY A 57 -17.28 2.77 -5.05
C GLY A 57 -16.10 2.44 -4.13
N TRP A 58 -15.09 1.71 -4.62
CA TRP A 58 -13.83 1.53 -3.90
C TRP A 58 -12.99 2.80 -3.99
N LYS A 59 -12.11 2.96 -3.02
CA LYS A 59 -11.20 4.09 -2.91
C LYS A 59 -9.77 3.57 -2.91
N GLU A 60 -8.89 4.36 -3.50
CA GLU A 60 -7.45 4.16 -3.44
C GLU A 60 -6.74 5.45 -3.01
N GLY A 61 -5.60 5.31 -2.36
CA GLY A 61 -4.74 6.42 -1.97
C GLY A 61 -4.09 7.10 -3.16
N ASN A 62 -3.68 8.36 -2.98
CA ASN A 62 -2.85 9.01 -3.98
C ASN A 62 -1.46 8.35 -4.02
N ILE A 63 -1.12 7.76 -5.17
CA ILE A 63 0.18 7.14 -5.40
C ILE A 63 1.23 8.24 -5.59
N LYS A 64 2.21 8.29 -4.68
CA LYS A 64 3.32 9.27 -4.71
C LYS A 64 4.69 8.61 -4.84
N PHE A 65 4.71 7.33 -5.21
CA PHE A 65 5.90 6.52 -5.37
C PHE A 65 6.00 5.99 -6.81
N ALA A 66 7.22 5.76 -7.27
CA ALA A 66 7.49 5.16 -8.59
C ALA A 66 6.87 3.74 -8.75
N PRO A 67 6.65 3.28 -9.99
CA PRO A 67 6.13 1.95 -10.30
C PRO A 67 6.80 0.81 -9.53
N THR A 68 6.02 -0.18 -9.10
CA THR A 68 6.49 -1.29 -8.24
C THR A 68 7.02 -2.47 -9.05
N TYR A 69 6.68 -2.53 -10.34
CA TYR A 69 7.03 -3.59 -11.27
C TYR A 69 7.52 -2.98 -12.59
N LYS A 70 8.37 -3.59 -13.41
CA LYS A 70 9.15 -4.81 -13.20
C LYS A 70 10.62 -4.47 -13.00
N TYR A 71 11.20 -4.80 -11.86
CA TYR A 71 12.64 -4.64 -11.63
C TYR A 71 13.45 -5.79 -12.24
N SER A 72 14.70 -5.52 -12.61
CA SER A 72 15.58 -6.54 -13.18
C SER A 72 16.09 -7.49 -12.10
N SER A 73 16.11 -8.78 -12.40
CA SER A 73 16.71 -9.80 -11.54
C SER A 73 18.24 -9.76 -11.55
N SER A 74 18.86 -9.13 -12.55
CA SER A 74 20.31 -8.97 -12.64
C SER A 74 20.78 -7.64 -12.03
N ASN A 75 19.95 -6.60 -12.11
CA ASN A 75 20.18 -5.33 -11.44
C ASN A 75 18.88 -4.80 -10.84
N CYS A 76 18.63 -5.13 -9.58
CA CYS A 76 17.42 -4.73 -8.88
C CYS A 76 17.24 -3.22 -8.77
N ASN A 77 18.28 -2.39 -8.96
CA ASN A 77 18.11 -0.93 -8.94
C ASN A 77 17.52 -0.37 -10.24
N ARG A 78 17.30 -1.22 -11.26
CA ARG A 78 16.78 -0.81 -12.56
C ARG A 78 15.51 -1.57 -12.91
N TYR A 79 14.60 -0.89 -13.60
CA TYR A 79 13.51 -1.59 -14.28
C TYR A 79 14.06 -2.45 -15.41
N SER A 80 13.49 -3.64 -15.60
CA SER A 80 13.76 -4.52 -16.74
C SER A 80 13.48 -3.79 -18.06
N GLY A 81 14.35 -3.93 -19.07
CA GLY A 81 14.19 -3.31 -20.42
C GLY A 81 14.87 -1.94 -20.63
N GLY A 82 14.71 -1.38 -21.83
CA GLY A 82 15.15 -0.02 -22.23
C GLY A 82 16.49 0.12 -22.97
N LEU A 83 17.37 -0.90 -22.92
CA LEU A 83 18.66 -1.04 -23.64
C LEU A 83 18.94 -2.55 -23.77
N PRO A 84 19.86 -3.06 -24.63
CA PRO A 84 19.84 -4.48 -25.04
C PRO A 84 19.91 -5.38 -23.81
N SER A 85 18.75 -5.89 -23.42
CA SER A 85 18.63 -6.80 -22.31
C SER A 85 19.25 -8.11 -22.78
N ARG A 86 19.97 -8.78 -21.90
CA ARG A 86 20.50 -10.11 -22.22
C ARG A 86 19.35 -11.00 -22.70
N ALA A 87 19.66 -11.90 -23.64
CA ALA A 87 18.69 -12.86 -24.17
C ALA A 87 17.99 -13.57 -23.01
N GLY A 88 16.65 -13.45 -22.94
CA GLY A 88 15.82 -14.09 -21.91
C GLY A 88 15.12 -13.15 -20.91
N GLU A 89 15.52 -11.88 -20.78
CA GLU A 89 14.78 -10.93 -19.93
C GLU A 89 13.49 -10.46 -20.61
N LYS A 90 12.33 -10.84 -20.05
CA LYS A 90 11.02 -10.34 -20.52
C LYS A 90 10.91 -8.84 -20.26
N GLN A 91 10.94 -8.04 -21.32
CA GLN A 91 10.73 -6.60 -21.28
C GLN A 91 9.27 -6.29 -20.96
N ARG A 92 9.06 -5.39 -20.00
CA ARG A 92 7.75 -4.87 -19.59
C ARG A 92 7.89 -3.41 -19.24
N THR A 93 6.94 -2.59 -19.68
CA THR A 93 6.78 -1.22 -19.22
C THR A 93 6.61 -1.21 -17.70
N PRO A 94 7.32 -0.35 -16.96
CA PRO A 94 7.11 -0.24 -15.53
C PRO A 94 5.66 0.16 -15.19
N ALA A 95 5.05 -0.47 -14.18
CA ALA A 95 3.66 -0.25 -13.78
C ALA A 95 3.44 -0.41 -12.26
N TRP A 96 2.32 0.11 -11.76
CA TRP A 96 1.83 -0.13 -10.40
C TRP A 96 0.89 -1.34 -10.40
N CYS A 97 1.50 -2.53 -10.36
CA CYS A 97 0.76 -3.78 -10.30
C CYS A 97 0.23 -4.06 -8.88
N ASP A 98 0.98 -3.63 -7.87
CA ASP A 98 0.70 -3.88 -6.45
C ASP A 98 -0.12 -2.73 -5.86
N ARG A 99 -1.38 -3.01 -5.45
CA ARG A 99 -2.37 -1.99 -5.08
C ARG A 99 -3.06 -2.30 -3.77
N ILE A 100 -3.52 -1.26 -3.07
CA ILE A 100 -4.31 -1.36 -1.84
C ILE A 100 -5.53 -0.44 -1.97
N LEU A 101 -6.71 -1.06 -2.05
CA LEU A 101 -8.00 -0.42 -2.14
C LEU A 101 -8.82 -0.68 -0.88
N TRP A 102 -9.80 0.19 -0.62
CA TRP A 102 -10.78 -0.03 0.45
C TRP A 102 -12.18 0.36 0.01
N TYR A 103 -13.17 -0.32 0.60
CA TYR A 103 -14.58 -0.02 0.46
C TYR A 103 -15.20 0.15 1.84
N GLY A 104 -16.02 1.18 2.02
CA GLY A 104 -16.67 1.49 3.30
C GLY A 104 -16.57 2.95 3.72
N LYS A 105 -17.24 3.28 4.81
CA LYS A 105 -17.26 4.62 5.43
C LYS A 105 -16.35 4.64 6.67
N GLY A 106 -16.04 5.84 7.16
CA GLY A 106 -15.27 5.99 8.40
C GLY A 106 -13.79 5.59 8.32
N VAL A 107 -13.24 5.46 7.11
CA VAL A 107 -11.83 5.11 6.87
C VAL A 107 -11.04 6.33 6.43
N LYS A 108 -9.92 6.56 7.09
CA LYS A 108 -8.92 7.55 6.68
C LYS A 108 -7.59 6.84 6.44
N GLN A 109 -7.09 6.88 5.21
CA GLN A 109 -5.74 6.43 4.91
C GLN A 109 -4.73 7.46 5.43
N LEU A 110 -3.77 7.01 6.25
CA LEU A 110 -2.73 7.81 6.86
C LEU A 110 -1.43 7.78 6.04
N SER A 111 -1.11 6.64 5.42
CA SER A 111 0.04 6.49 4.55
C SER A 111 -0.24 5.49 3.43
N TYR A 112 0.47 5.67 2.30
CA TYR A 112 0.50 4.74 1.18
C TYR A 112 1.88 4.78 0.55
N LEU A 113 2.67 3.75 0.77
CA LEU A 113 4.12 3.76 0.57
C LEU A 113 4.59 2.50 -0.15
N ARG A 114 5.73 2.63 -0.83
CA ARG A 114 6.51 1.53 -1.38
C ARG A 114 7.80 1.40 -0.58
N SER A 115 8.20 0.18 -0.23
CA SER A 115 9.52 -0.09 0.35
C SER A 115 10.55 -0.47 -0.72
N GLU A 116 11.83 -0.26 -0.43
CA GLU A 116 12.93 -0.55 -1.37
C GLU A 116 13.49 -1.97 -1.26
N SER A 117 12.72 -2.90 -0.68
CA SER A 117 13.12 -4.30 -0.60
C SER A 117 13.30 -4.92 -1.99
N LYS A 118 14.43 -5.59 -2.22
CA LYS A 118 14.89 -6.03 -3.56
C LYS A 118 14.85 -7.55 -3.76
N PHE A 119 14.12 -8.27 -2.90
CA PHE A 119 14.01 -9.74 -2.97
C PHE A 119 13.16 -10.25 -4.14
N SER A 120 12.41 -9.38 -4.81
CA SER A 120 11.54 -9.68 -5.94
C SER A 120 11.74 -8.65 -7.07
N ASP A 121 11.26 -8.97 -8.26
CA ASP A 121 11.05 -8.00 -9.34
C ASP A 121 9.89 -7.03 -9.06
N HIS A 122 9.18 -7.23 -7.95
CA HIS A 122 8.24 -6.28 -7.35
C HIS A 122 8.86 -5.56 -6.14
N ARG A 123 8.34 -4.36 -5.87
CA ARG A 123 8.60 -3.62 -4.63
C ARG A 123 7.39 -3.71 -3.70
N PRO A 124 7.57 -4.09 -2.42
CA PRO A 124 6.45 -4.19 -1.49
C PRO A 124 5.73 -2.85 -1.31
N VAL A 125 4.41 -2.91 -1.18
CA VAL A 125 3.53 -1.76 -0.95
C VAL A 125 2.84 -1.93 0.39
N SER A 126 2.76 -0.84 1.15
CA SER A 126 2.09 -0.80 2.45
C SER A 126 1.17 0.42 2.55
N ALA A 127 0.11 0.29 3.32
CA ALA A 127 -0.78 1.40 3.65
C ALA A 127 -1.20 1.32 5.11
N LEU A 128 -1.29 2.48 5.75
CA LEU A 128 -1.78 2.62 7.12
C LEU A 128 -3.15 3.28 7.10
N PHE A 129 -4.10 2.75 7.86
CA PHE A 129 -5.46 3.27 7.95
C PHE A 129 -5.86 3.57 9.40
N SER A 130 -6.66 4.60 9.58
CA SER A 130 -7.42 4.87 10.80
C SER A 130 -8.90 4.65 10.48
N THR A 131 -9.58 3.86 11.31
CA THR A 131 -10.97 3.44 11.06
C THR A 131 -11.78 3.58 12.35
N GLN A 132 -13.04 4.00 12.23
CA GLN A 132 -14.00 3.93 13.33
C GLN A 132 -14.74 2.58 13.25
N ILE A 133 -14.75 1.84 14.36
CA ILE A 133 -15.45 0.55 14.44
C ILE A 133 -16.62 0.72 15.40
N GLU A 134 -17.83 0.43 14.93
CA GLU A 134 -19.01 0.36 15.78
C GLU A 134 -19.08 -1.01 16.46
N VAL A 135 -19.17 -1.00 17.78
CA VAL A 135 -19.22 -2.22 18.60
C VAL A 135 -20.67 -2.47 18.95
N ILE A 136 -21.32 -3.39 18.23
CA ILE A 136 -22.67 -3.82 18.56
C ILE A 136 -22.57 -4.82 19.71
N LYS A 137 -23.02 -4.43 20.91
CA LYS A 137 -23.13 -5.36 22.04
C LYS A 137 -24.22 -6.38 21.73
N SER A 138 -23.85 -7.66 21.67
CA SER A 138 -24.80 -8.76 21.51
C SER A 138 -25.73 -8.82 22.72
N THR A 139 -27.04 -8.79 22.50
CA THR A 139 -28.07 -9.05 23.53
C THR A 139 -28.32 -10.55 23.73
N ASN A 140 -27.60 -11.42 23.01
CA ASN A 140 -27.80 -12.86 23.06
C ASN A 140 -27.00 -13.46 24.22
N PRO A 141 -27.64 -14.01 25.27
CA PRO A 141 -26.97 -14.49 26.48
C PRO A 141 -25.98 -15.65 26.23
N ARG A 142 -26.05 -16.32 25.07
CA ARG A 142 -25.08 -17.35 24.66
C ARG A 142 -23.71 -16.81 24.23
N PHE A 143 -23.62 -15.51 23.91
CA PHE A 143 -22.37 -14.84 23.50
C PHE A 143 -21.95 -13.75 24.50
N ALA A 144 -22.64 -13.64 25.63
CA ALA A 144 -22.39 -12.63 26.67
C ALA A 144 -21.00 -12.76 27.34
N ASN A 145 -20.31 -13.89 27.16
CA ASN A 145 -18.99 -14.16 27.74
C ASN A 145 -17.83 -14.01 26.75
N MET A 146 -18.04 -13.46 25.55
CA MET A 146 -16.90 -12.95 24.79
C MET A 146 -16.58 -11.58 25.37
N GLU A 147 -15.77 -11.55 26.44
CA GLU A 147 -15.12 -10.32 26.87
C GLU A 147 -14.59 -9.65 25.61
N THR A 148 -15.15 -8.48 25.30
CA THR A 148 -14.63 -7.67 24.21
C THR A 148 -13.22 -7.29 24.61
N PHE A 149 -12.24 -8.08 24.16
CA PHE A 149 -10.82 -7.76 24.22
C PHE A 149 -10.59 -6.57 23.29
N PHE A 150 -10.99 -5.38 23.76
CA PHE A 150 -10.32 -4.17 23.36
C PHE A 150 -8.96 -4.23 24.05
N PRO A 151 -7.83 -4.28 23.33
CA PRO A 151 -6.57 -3.96 23.98
C PRO A 151 -6.76 -2.58 24.60
N ASN A 152 -6.65 -2.51 25.92
CA ASN A 152 -6.73 -1.26 26.66
C ASN A 152 -5.61 -0.35 26.15
N ILE A 153 -5.91 0.50 25.16
CA ILE A 153 -5.09 1.67 24.89
C ILE A 153 -5.52 2.64 25.99
N MET A 154 -4.79 2.60 27.11
CA MET A 154 -5.00 3.50 28.23
C MET A 154 -5.08 4.94 27.70
N THR A 155 -6.25 5.56 27.85
CA THR A 155 -6.37 7.01 27.81
C THR A 155 -5.66 7.58 29.04
N PRO A 156 -4.77 8.58 28.89
CA PRO A 156 -4.14 9.19 30.06
C PRO A 156 -5.20 9.91 30.87
N GLU A 157 -5.38 9.51 32.13
CA GLU A 157 -6.20 10.25 33.08
C GLU A 157 -5.64 11.66 33.28
N SER A 158 -6.55 12.62 33.35
CA SER A 158 -6.27 14.01 33.61
C SER A 158 -5.74 14.20 35.04
N THR A 159 -4.42 14.32 35.19
CA THR A 159 -3.81 15.05 36.31
C THR A 159 -2.58 15.83 35.84
N GLY A 160 -2.63 17.15 36.01
CA GLY A 160 -1.48 18.04 36.24
C GLY A 160 -0.28 17.98 35.29
N THR A 161 -0.23 18.95 34.37
CA THR A 161 0.98 19.69 33.96
C THR A 161 2.27 18.89 33.74
N SER A 162 2.51 18.35 32.53
CA SER A 162 3.86 18.31 31.94
C SER A 162 3.79 17.90 30.47
N LYS A 163 4.66 18.51 29.66
CA LYS A 163 4.92 18.24 28.24
C LYS A 163 5.13 16.73 28.02
N ASN A 164 4.36 16.07 27.13
CA ASN A 164 4.76 14.89 26.32
C ASN A 164 3.57 14.22 25.58
N ASP A 165 2.98 14.89 24.59
CA ASP A 165 1.98 14.27 23.67
C ASP A 165 2.54 13.90 22.29
N LYS A 166 3.86 14.08 22.07
CA LYS A 166 4.51 13.79 20.79
C LYS A 166 5.07 12.37 20.68
N GLU A 167 5.11 11.61 21.77
CA GLU A 167 5.95 10.41 21.88
C GLU A 167 5.25 9.10 21.50
N ALA A 168 3.94 8.94 21.77
CA ALA A 168 3.19 7.71 21.48
C ALA A 168 2.75 7.56 20.01
N LYS A 169 2.35 8.65 19.34
CA LYS A 169 2.19 8.66 17.87
C LYS A 169 3.55 8.47 17.17
N SER A 170 4.60 8.97 17.81
CA SER A 170 5.97 8.79 17.33
C SER A 170 6.39 7.33 17.37
N THR A 171 5.97 6.47 18.30
CA THR A 171 6.49 5.09 18.37
C THR A 171 6.01 4.18 17.24
N LEU A 172 4.70 4.08 16.97
CA LEU A 172 4.24 3.23 15.84
C LEU A 172 4.67 3.82 14.49
N GLN A 173 4.59 5.15 14.35
CA GLN A 173 5.04 5.83 13.15
C GLN A 173 6.57 5.70 12.97
N SER A 174 7.35 5.73 14.05
CA SER A 174 8.80 5.54 14.02
C SER A 174 9.17 4.08 13.80
N LEU A 175 8.40 3.10 14.26
CA LEU A 175 8.64 1.69 13.92
C LEU A 175 8.43 1.45 12.42
N ILE A 176 7.36 2.00 11.84
CA ILE A 176 7.11 1.94 10.39
C ILE A 176 8.20 2.71 9.61
N LEU A 177 8.64 3.87 10.11
CA LEU A 177 9.74 4.63 9.49
C LEU A 177 11.10 3.92 9.63
N LYS A 178 11.38 3.26 10.76
CA LYS A 178 12.58 2.44 10.96
C LYS A 178 12.60 1.26 10.00
N ASP A 179 11.48 0.57 9.80
CA ASP A 179 11.38 -0.52 8.82
C ASP A 179 11.60 -0.02 7.38
N LEU A 180 11.29 1.25 7.09
CA LEU A 180 11.57 1.89 5.80
C LEU A 180 13.05 2.32 5.67
N GLU A 181 13.68 2.76 6.76
CA GLU A 181 15.07 3.23 6.80
C GLU A 181 16.10 2.10 6.92
N GLU A 182 15.74 0.97 7.55
CA GLU A 182 16.61 -0.20 7.75
C GLU A 182 16.71 -1.12 6.51
N SER A 183 16.17 -0.70 5.35
CA SER A 183 16.44 -1.42 4.10
C SER A 183 17.95 -1.40 3.82
N PRO A 184 18.63 -2.57 3.82
CA PRO A 184 20.08 -2.60 3.91
C PRO A 184 20.70 -1.94 2.69
N ASN A 185 21.54 -0.95 2.97
CA ASN A 185 22.46 -0.35 2.02
C ASN A 185 23.67 -1.30 1.87
N THR A 186 23.42 -2.54 1.43
CA THR A 186 24.48 -3.46 1.03
C THR A 186 24.41 -3.61 -0.47
N GLY A 187 25.49 -3.17 -1.14
CA GLY A 187 25.78 -3.59 -2.50
C GLY A 187 26.05 -5.07 -2.49
N GLU A 188 25.01 -5.89 -2.51
CA GLU A 188 25.12 -7.33 -2.63
C GLU A 188 24.13 -7.82 -3.67
N TYR A 189 24.68 -8.63 -4.57
CA TYR A 189 24.08 -9.18 -5.76
C TYR A 189 22.63 -9.64 -5.54
N CYS A 190 21.76 -9.28 -6.49
CA CYS A 190 20.48 -9.93 -6.65
C CYS A 190 20.68 -11.44 -6.53
N LYS A 191 20.14 -12.06 -5.48
CA LYS A 191 20.15 -13.51 -5.32
C LYS A 191 19.36 -14.10 -6.49
N THR A 192 20.07 -14.64 -7.46
CA THR A 192 19.52 -15.50 -8.50
C THR A 192 18.91 -16.72 -7.82
N ARG A 193 17.61 -16.97 -8.01
CA ARG A 193 17.04 -18.30 -7.85
C ARG A 193 17.50 -19.19 -8.99
#